data_AF-A0A5C7F5P7-F1
#
_entry.id   AF-A0A5C7F5P7-F1
#
_cell.length_a   1.000
_cell.length_b   1.000
_cell.length_c   1.000
_cell.angle_alpha   90.00
_cell.angle_beta   90.00
_cell.angle_gamma   90.00
#
_symmetry.space_group_name_H-M   'P 1'
#
loop_
_entity.id
_entity.type
_entity.pdbx_description
1 polymer ?
#
loop_
_entity_poly.entity_id
_entity_poly.type
_entity_poly.pdbx_seq_one_letter_code
_entity_poly.pdbx_strand_id
1 'polypeptide(L)'
;MDEQGIDDAVCAGAATDTASAADAAVELMLTDNQRTALEHAFADSRSCLMHDGAMVPFTILCTSDGFEVAGHPGEDPRDVYESVRTLLAREIPEAYVLAYDGYVDLATGREDAIVCETARRGEVTAALLAQPYERGEGAYAFAPTFYSVGQASHLYPSGTKPIVSGLVALEAERERASLDGLGLELHSDATPE
;
A
#
# COMPACT_ATOMS: atom_id res chain seq x y z
N MET A 1 -12.15 -48.43 48.59
CA MET A 1 -12.89 -48.60 47.34
C MET A 1 -13.63 -47.29 47.14
N ASP A 2 -13.18 -46.35 46.32
CA ASP A 2 -12.24 -46.40 45.19
C ASP A 2 -11.53 -45.03 45.08
N GLU A 3 -10.18 -45.03 45.04
CA GLU A 3 -9.33 -44.61 43.88
C GLU A 3 -9.38 -43.09 43.62
N GLN A 4 -8.55 -42.27 44.28
CA GLN A 4 -7.18 -41.89 43.91
C GLN A 4 -6.93 -41.73 42.40
N GLY A 5 -6.90 -40.47 41.95
CA GLY A 5 -6.22 -40.02 40.74
C GLY A 5 -5.25 -38.90 41.10
N ILE A 6 -3.98 -39.27 41.27
CA ILE A 6 -2.82 -38.38 41.34
C ILE A 6 -2.09 -38.63 40.01
N ASP A 7 -1.91 -37.60 39.20
CA ASP A 7 -0.95 -37.50 38.09
C ASP A 7 -1.06 -36.04 37.60
N ASP A 8 -0.03 -35.28 37.28
CA ASP A 8 1.40 -35.38 37.50
C ASP A 8 1.92 -33.96 37.23
N ALA A 9 2.95 -33.54 37.96
CA ALA A 9 3.56 -32.23 37.76
C ALA A 9 4.51 -32.28 36.57
N VAL A 10 4.34 -31.41 35.57
CA VAL A 10 5.44 -30.98 34.70
C VAL A 10 5.42 -29.46 34.57
N CYS A 11 6.30 -28.83 35.35
CA CYS A 11 6.94 -27.59 34.95
C CYS A 11 7.88 -27.88 33.77
N ALA A 12 7.61 -27.26 32.62
CA ALA A 12 8.62 -27.01 31.61
C ALA A 12 8.43 -25.58 31.10
N GLY A 13 9.37 -24.71 31.45
CA GLY A 13 9.43 -23.37 30.89
C GLY A 13 9.76 -23.44 29.40
N ALA A 14 9.07 -22.60 28.63
CA ALA A 14 9.60 -22.08 27.38
C ALA A 14 9.27 -20.59 27.37
N ALA A 15 10.31 -19.78 27.49
CA ALA A 15 10.26 -18.39 27.09
C ALA A 15 9.97 -18.37 25.58
N THR A 16 8.81 -17.88 25.20
CA THR A 16 8.58 -17.34 23.86
C THR A 16 8.05 -15.95 24.07
N ASP A 17 9.04 -15.05 24.11
CA ASP A 17 9.03 -13.74 23.49
C ASP A 17 7.63 -13.19 23.22
N THR A 18 7.17 -12.35 24.14
CA THR A 18 6.03 -11.49 23.93
C THR A 18 6.45 -10.46 22.88
N ALA A 19 6.47 -10.89 21.61
CA ALA A 19 6.59 -9.99 20.49
C ALA A 19 5.33 -9.13 20.50
N SER A 20 5.51 -7.95 21.09
CA SER A 20 4.59 -6.83 21.10
C SER A 20 3.93 -6.68 19.73
N ALA A 21 2.61 -6.89 19.66
CA ALA A 21 1.78 -6.51 18.51
C ALA A 21 1.64 -4.98 18.38
N ALA A 22 2.30 -4.22 19.25
CA ALA A 22 2.59 -2.82 19.01
C ALA A 22 3.99 -2.70 18.39
N ASP A 23 4.07 -2.00 17.26
CA ASP A 23 5.30 -1.45 16.69
C ASP A 23 6.00 -2.21 15.55
N ALA A 24 5.23 -2.78 14.62
CA ALA A 24 5.66 -2.79 13.23
C ALA A 24 5.05 -1.59 12.49
N ALA A 25 5.22 -0.39 13.04
CA ALA A 25 5.07 0.84 12.26
C ALA A 25 6.21 0.85 11.24
N VAL A 26 6.03 0.14 10.12
CA VAL A 26 6.83 0.40 8.92
C VAL A 26 6.63 1.89 8.66
N GLU A 27 7.69 2.67 8.84
CA GLU A 27 7.71 4.08 8.48
C GLU A 27 7.59 4.13 6.95
N LEU A 28 6.35 4.12 6.48
CA LEU A 28 6.05 4.27 5.07
C LEU A 28 6.55 5.64 4.67
N MET A 29 7.51 5.67 3.74
CA MET A 29 7.99 6.90 3.11
C MET A 29 6.95 7.45 2.15
N LEU A 30 5.80 7.85 2.69
CA LEU A 30 4.71 8.51 2.01
C LEU A 30 5.11 9.95 1.72
N THR A 31 4.77 10.44 0.52
CA THR A 31 4.78 11.88 0.26
C THR A 31 3.64 12.55 1.01
N ASP A 32 3.73 13.87 1.19
CA ASP A 32 2.66 14.64 1.81
C ASP A 32 1.34 14.52 1.03
N ASN A 33 1.41 14.45 -0.31
CA ASN A 33 0.25 14.21 -1.17
C ASN A 33 -0.38 12.84 -0.93
N GLN A 34 0.43 11.77 -0.80
CA GLN A 34 -0.09 10.43 -0.50
C GLN A 34 -0.71 10.36 0.90
N ARG A 35 -0.07 10.98 1.91
CA ARG A 35 -0.62 11.04 3.27
C ARG A 35 -1.97 11.75 3.27
N THR A 36 -2.05 12.90 2.61
CA THR A 36 -3.30 13.68 2.49
C THR A 36 -4.38 12.88 1.76
N ALA A 37 -4.04 12.21 0.66
CA ALA A 37 -4.98 11.35 -0.06
C ALA A 37 -5.47 10.16 0.79
N LEU A 38 -4.59 9.53 1.57
CA LEU A 38 -4.98 8.44 2.48
C LEU A 38 -5.94 8.93 3.56
N GLU A 39 -5.65 10.08 4.19
CA GLU A 39 -6.51 10.67 5.21
C GLU A 39 -7.90 10.98 4.65
N HIS A 40 -7.97 11.53 3.44
CA HIS A 40 -9.23 11.74 2.72
C HIS A 40 -9.95 10.44 2.41
N ALA A 41 -9.24 9.44 1.88
CA ALA A 41 -9.84 8.15 1.54
C ALA A 41 -10.47 7.49 2.77
N PHE A 42 -9.75 7.39 3.89
CA PHE A 42 -10.31 6.84 5.11
C PHE A 42 -11.49 7.67 5.66
N ALA A 43 -11.43 9.02 5.56
CA ALA A 43 -12.54 9.87 5.99
C ALA A 43 -13.81 9.66 5.16
N ASP A 44 -13.67 9.65 3.84
CA ASP A 44 -14.79 9.46 2.91
C ASP A 44 -15.36 8.05 3.04
N SER A 45 -14.51 7.03 3.19
CA SER A 45 -14.93 5.65 3.44
C SER A 45 -15.76 5.51 4.72
N ARG A 46 -15.31 6.12 5.82
CA ARG A 46 -16.09 6.13 7.07
C ARG A 46 -17.44 6.82 6.87
N SER A 47 -17.46 7.95 6.16
CA SER A 47 -18.70 8.67 5.85
C SER A 47 -19.68 7.79 5.07
N CYS A 48 -19.24 7.12 4.00
CA CYS A 48 -20.08 6.19 3.24
C CYS A 48 -20.63 5.06 4.12
N LEU A 49 -19.78 4.39 4.91
CA LEU A 49 -20.24 3.31 5.77
C LEU A 49 -21.24 3.79 6.83
N MET A 50 -20.99 4.94 7.47
CA MET A 50 -21.89 5.51 8.49
C MET A 50 -23.24 5.94 7.92
N HIS A 51 -23.28 6.49 6.70
CA HIS A 51 -24.50 7.06 6.12
C HIS A 51 -25.28 6.08 5.26
N ASP A 52 -24.59 5.31 4.43
CA ASP A 52 -25.19 4.44 3.42
C ASP A 52 -25.14 2.96 3.82
N GLY A 53 -24.38 2.62 4.86
CA GLY A 53 -24.25 1.25 5.35
C GLY A 53 -23.43 0.32 4.45
N ALA A 54 -22.87 0.86 3.36
CA ALA A 54 -22.02 0.20 2.40
C ALA A 54 -21.14 1.25 1.69
N MET A 55 -20.09 0.79 1.02
CA MET A 55 -19.18 1.65 0.28
C MET A 55 -18.92 1.09 -1.11
N VAL A 56 -19.07 1.93 -2.14
CA VAL A 56 -18.57 1.63 -3.48
C VAL A 56 -17.06 1.90 -3.48
N PRO A 57 -16.20 0.96 -3.92
CA PRO A 57 -14.77 1.21 -4.02
C PRO A 57 -14.46 2.44 -4.86
N PHE A 58 -13.45 3.20 -4.47
CA PHE A 58 -13.07 4.43 -5.18
C PHE A 58 -11.55 4.64 -5.13
N THR A 59 -11.04 5.39 -6.11
CA THR A 59 -9.64 5.78 -6.17
C THR A 59 -9.51 7.29 -6.02
N ILE A 60 -8.55 7.73 -5.21
CA ILE A 60 -8.03 9.09 -5.22
C ILE A 60 -6.74 9.12 -6.05
N LEU A 61 -6.73 9.90 -7.12
CA LEU A 61 -5.56 10.14 -7.97
C LEU A 61 -4.85 11.39 -7.48
N CYS A 62 -3.55 11.28 -7.21
CA CYS A 62 -2.69 12.42 -6.90
C CYS A 62 -2.10 12.95 -8.20
N THR A 63 -2.48 14.15 -8.63
CA THR A 63 -1.98 14.80 -9.84
C THR A 63 -1.18 16.04 -9.46
N SER A 64 -0.51 16.65 -10.44
CA SER A 64 0.17 17.94 -10.24
C SER A 64 -0.78 19.07 -9.88
N ASP A 65 -2.06 18.94 -10.25
CA ASP A 65 -3.10 19.96 -10.08
C ASP A 65 -3.98 19.71 -8.84
N GLY A 66 -3.75 18.61 -8.11
CA GLY A 66 -4.46 18.29 -6.87
C GLY A 66 -4.91 16.83 -6.80
N PHE A 67 -6.14 16.61 -6.33
CA PHE A 67 -6.73 15.28 -6.15
C PHE A 67 -7.99 15.11 -7.00
N GLU A 68 -8.12 13.95 -7.64
CA GLU A 68 -9.33 13.54 -8.34
C GLU A 68 -9.87 12.24 -7.74
N VAL A 69 -11.19 12.16 -7.57
CA VAL A 69 -11.86 10.98 -7.00
C VAL A 69 -12.67 10.28 -8.10
N ALA A 70 -12.50 8.97 -8.22
CA ALA A 70 -13.23 8.15 -9.18
C ALA A 70 -13.81 6.89 -8.51
N GLY A 71 -15.10 6.65 -8.67
CA GLY A 71 -15.77 5.45 -8.18
C GLY A 71 -15.60 4.26 -9.14
N HIS A 72 -15.57 3.05 -8.57
CA HIS A 72 -15.41 1.78 -9.28
C HIS A 72 -16.54 0.82 -8.90
N PRO A 73 -17.75 1.00 -9.45
CA PRO A 73 -18.82 0.02 -9.28
C PRO A 73 -18.41 -1.29 -9.97
N GLY A 74 -18.53 -2.40 -9.25
CA GLY A 74 -18.25 -3.75 -9.74
C GLY A 74 -18.92 -4.77 -8.83
N GLU A 75 -19.29 -5.93 -9.38
CA GLU A 75 -19.93 -7.00 -8.60
C GLU A 75 -18.90 -7.87 -7.86
N ASP A 76 -17.66 -7.90 -8.36
CA ASP A 76 -16.55 -8.61 -7.74
C ASP A 76 -15.23 -7.81 -7.75
N PRO A 77 -14.23 -8.20 -6.94
CA PRO A 77 -12.96 -7.46 -6.82
C PRO A 77 -12.17 -7.34 -8.13
N ARG A 78 -12.29 -8.31 -9.04
CA ARG A 78 -11.54 -8.28 -10.30
C ARG A 78 -12.02 -7.14 -11.19
N ASP A 79 -13.32 -6.93 -11.29
CA ASP A 79 -13.90 -5.82 -12.06
C ASP A 79 -13.44 -4.47 -11.53
N VAL A 80 -13.40 -4.31 -10.20
CA VAL A 80 -12.88 -3.12 -9.53
C VAL A 80 -11.42 -2.89 -9.92
N TYR A 81 -10.57 -3.91 -9.82
CA TYR A 81 -9.14 -3.79 -10.14
C TYR A 81 -8.91 -3.50 -11.63
N GLU A 82 -9.69 -4.11 -12.53
CA GLU A 82 -9.61 -3.83 -13.97
C GLU A 82 -10.06 -2.39 -14.31
N SER A 83 -11.08 -1.89 -13.62
CA SER A 83 -11.54 -0.50 -13.72
C SER A 83 -10.45 0.49 -13.26
N VAL A 84 -9.81 0.22 -12.12
CA VAL A 84 -8.70 1.03 -11.59
C VAL A 84 -7.50 1.02 -12.53
N ARG A 85 -7.09 -0.16 -13.04
CA ARG A 85 -5.98 -0.27 -14.01
C ARG A 85 -6.25 0.54 -15.27
N THR A 86 -7.48 0.50 -15.78
CA THR A 86 -7.89 1.28 -16.95
C THR A 86 -7.82 2.79 -16.67
N LEU A 87 -8.26 3.22 -15.50
CA LEU A 87 -8.13 4.61 -15.05
C LEU A 87 -6.67 5.05 -14.96
N LEU A 88 -5.80 4.27 -14.30
CA LEU A 88 -4.38 4.58 -14.13
C LEU A 88 -3.61 4.58 -15.45
N ALA A 89 -4.00 3.75 -16.42
CA ALA A 89 -3.44 3.76 -17.77
C ALA A 89 -3.78 5.05 -18.55
N ARG A 90 -4.93 5.66 -18.25
CA ARG A 90 -5.42 6.87 -18.92
C ARG A 90 -4.86 8.14 -18.28
N GLU A 91 -4.95 8.24 -16.96
CA GLU A 91 -4.62 9.48 -16.22
C GLU A 91 -3.14 9.54 -15.81
N ILE A 92 -2.51 8.37 -15.59
CA ILE A 92 -1.10 8.23 -15.19
C ILE A 92 -0.69 9.19 -14.04
N PRO A 93 -1.41 9.17 -12.90
CA PRO A 93 -1.16 10.10 -11.79
C PRO A 93 0.19 9.85 -11.12
N GLU A 94 0.63 10.80 -10.29
CA GLU A 94 1.86 10.69 -9.49
C GLU A 94 1.78 9.57 -8.45
N ALA A 95 0.61 9.38 -7.86
CA ALA A 95 0.27 8.31 -6.94
C ALA A 95 -1.24 8.01 -7.01
N TYR A 96 -1.64 6.87 -6.49
CA TYR A 96 -3.06 6.55 -6.27
C TYR A 96 -3.30 6.06 -4.85
N VAL A 97 -4.54 6.20 -4.39
CA VAL A 97 -5.09 5.51 -3.21
C VAL A 97 -6.40 4.85 -3.63
N LEU A 98 -6.43 3.53 -3.72
CA LEU A 98 -7.65 2.75 -3.91
C LEU A 98 -8.22 2.37 -2.55
N ALA A 99 -9.43 2.82 -2.23
CA ALA A 99 -10.15 2.49 -1.01
C ALA A 99 -11.29 1.51 -1.29
N TYR A 100 -11.42 0.48 -0.46
CA TYR A 100 -12.50 -0.51 -0.53
C TYR A 100 -12.84 -1.03 0.87
N ASP A 101 -14.07 -1.52 1.00
CA ASP A 101 -14.57 -2.19 2.19
C ASP A 101 -14.17 -3.67 2.11
N GLY A 102 -13.47 -4.15 3.13
CA GLY A 102 -12.84 -5.45 3.13
C GLY A 102 -12.60 -5.97 4.53
N TYR A 103 -11.56 -6.80 4.68
CA TYR A 103 -11.22 -7.41 5.97
C TYR A 103 -9.72 -7.61 6.10
N VAL A 104 -9.26 -7.73 7.34
CA VAL A 104 -7.90 -8.12 7.69
C VAL A 104 -7.93 -9.44 8.46
N ASP A 105 -7.00 -10.34 8.14
CA ASP A 105 -6.82 -11.58 8.88
C ASP A 105 -5.80 -11.34 10.01
N LEU A 106 -6.29 -11.38 11.25
CA LEU A 106 -5.49 -11.29 12.47
C LEU A 106 -5.33 -12.67 13.12
N ALA A 107 -4.37 -12.80 14.03
CA ALA A 107 -4.20 -14.03 14.80
C ALA A 107 -5.45 -14.40 15.63
N THR A 108 -6.25 -13.39 16.00
CA THR A 108 -7.49 -13.53 16.79
C THR A 108 -8.72 -13.82 15.92
N GLY A 109 -8.59 -13.76 14.59
CA GLY A 109 -9.70 -13.93 13.67
C GLY A 109 -9.70 -12.87 12.57
N ARG A 110 -10.77 -12.86 11.78
CA ARG A 110 -10.99 -11.89 10.72
C ARG A 110 -11.80 -10.70 11.25
N GLU A 111 -11.35 -9.49 10.94
CA GLU A 111 -12.03 -8.25 11.29
C GLU A 111 -12.35 -7.45 10.02
N ASP A 112 -13.54 -6.84 9.99
CA ASP A 112 -13.91 -5.91 8.92
C ASP A 112 -13.00 -4.67 8.98
N ALA A 113 -12.63 -4.15 7.81
CA ALA A 113 -11.74 -3.01 7.73
C ALA A 113 -11.97 -2.20 6.45
N ILE A 114 -11.82 -0.88 6.57
CA ILE A 114 -11.55 -0.06 5.40
C ILE A 114 -10.11 -0.36 4.99
N VAL A 115 -9.89 -0.77 3.74
CA VAL A 115 -8.57 -1.04 3.21
C VAL A 115 -8.23 -0.01 2.13
N CYS A 116 -7.05 0.58 2.27
CA CYS A 116 -6.45 1.46 1.27
C CYS A 116 -5.21 0.80 0.68
N GLU A 117 -5.17 0.69 -0.64
CA GLU A 117 -3.97 0.33 -1.41
C GLU A 117 -3.39 1.60 -2.04
N THR A 118 -2.09 1.86 -1.83
CA THR A 118 -1.43 3.04 -2.42
C THR A 118 -0.07 2.69 -3.01
N ALA A 119 0.22 3.26 -4.18
CA ALA A 119 1.56 3.25 -4.75
C ALA A 119 1.84 4.59 -5.43
N ARG A 120 3.12 4.99 -5.44
CA ARG A 120 3.61 6.02 -6.35
C ARG A 120 3.94 5.43 -7.70
N ARG A 121 3.85 6.28 -8.70
CA ARG A 121 4.32 5.98 -10.05
C ARG A 121 5.80 5.59 -10.01
N GLY A 122 6.11 4.39 -10.50
CA GLY A 122 7.46 3.84 -10.54
C GLY A 122 7.91 3.07 -9.30
N GLU A 123 7.06 2.93 -8.28
CA GLU A 123 7.31 1.98 -7.19
C GLU A 123 7.11 0.53 -7.65
N VAL A 124 7.75 -0.41 -6.95
CA VAL A 124 7.69 -1.85 -7.27
C VAL A 124 6.43 -2.51 -6.70
N THR A 125 5.92 -2.00 -5.59
CA THR A 125 4.78 -2.57 -4.84
C THR A 125 3.87 -1.45 -4.34
N ALA A 126 2.59 -1.76 -4.16
CA ALA A 126 1.68 -0.94 -3.38
C ALA A 126 1.74 -1.30 -1.90
N ALA A 127 1.60 -0.30 -1.03
CA ALA A 127 1.38 -0.49 0.39
C ALA A 127 -0.11 -0.74 0.67
N LEU A 128 -0.39 -1.71 1.53
CA LEU A 128 -1.73 -1.97 2.06
C LEU A 128 -1.84 -1.41 3.47
N LEU A 129 -2.88 -0.61 3.67
CA LEU A 129 -3.20 0.07 4.93
C LEU A 129 -4.64 -0.27 5.30
N ALA A 130 -4.90 -0.56 6.57
CA ALA A 130 -6.22 -0.92 7.02
C ALA A 130 -6.63 -0.15 8.27
N GLN A 131 -7.91 0.22 8.34
CA GLN A 131 -8.57 0.73 9.52
C GLN A 131 -9.69 -0.25 9.90
N PRO A 132 -9.47 -1.13 10.88
CA PRO A 132 -10.49 -2.04 11.36
C PRO A 132 -11.70 -1.29 11.92
N TYR A 133 -12.86 -1.93 11.85
CA TYR A 133 -14.06 -1.44 12.47
C TYR A 133 -14.99 -2.56 12.90
N GLU A 134 -15.86 -2.27 13.85
CA GLU A 134 -16.95 -3.15 14.27
C GLU A 134 -18.29 -2.61 13.78
N ARG A 135 -19.14 -3.52 13.30
CA ARG A 135 -20.52 -3.21 12.91
C ARG A 135 -21.49 -3.63 14.02
N GLY A 136 -22.11 -2.64 14.66
CA GLY A 136 -23.20 -2.82 15.62
C GLY A 136 -24.58 -2.74 14.96
N GLU A 137 -25.64 -2.73 15.79
CA GLU A 137 -27.02 -2.48 15.34
C GLU A 137 -27.17 -1.03 14.83
N GLY A 138 -26.82 -0.79 13.55
CA GLY A 138 -26.95 0.50 12.88
C GLY A 138 -25.85 1.52 13.20
N ALA A 139 -24.74 1.09 13.79
CA ALA A 139 -23.60 1.96 14.09
C ALA A 139 -22.27 1.29 13.71
N TYR A 140 -21.27 2.11 13.39
CA TYR A 140 -19.91 1.68 13.09
C TYR A 140 -18.94 2.26 14.12
N ALA A 141 -18.08 1.41 14.68
CA ALA A 141 -17.00 1.82 15.58
C ALA A 141 -15.65 1.58 14.90
N PHE A 142 -14.98 2.65 14.49
CA PHE A 142 -13.70 2.57 13.78
C PHE A 142 -12.52 2.63 14.76
N ALA A 143 -11.46 1.89 14.45
CA ALA A 143 -10.17 2.04 15.10
C ALA A 143 -9.68 3.51 14.99
N PRO A 144 -8.95 4.04 15.99
CA PRO A 144 -8.57 5.45 16.02
C PRO A 144 -7.60 5.85 14.90
N THR A 145 -6.86 4.89 14.34
CA THR A 145 -5.93 5.09 13.22
C THR A 145 -5.93 3.86 12.32
N PHE A 146 -5.46 4.04 11.09
CA PHE A 146 -5.07 2.94 10.22
C PHE A 146 -3.63 2.50 10.51
N TYR A 147 -3.27 1.30 10.07
CA TYR A 147 -1.92 0.74 10.14
C TYR A 147 -1.57 -0.05 8.89
N SER A 148 -0.27 -0.25 8.63
CA SER A 148 0.18 -1.06 7.49
C SER A 148 -0.11 -2.54 7.74
N VAL A 149 -0.68 -3.22 6.74
CA VAL A 149 -1.04 -4.64 6.80
C VAL A 149 -0.32 -5.49 5.76
N GLY A 150 0.57 -4.88 4.96
CA GLY A 150 1.40 -5.58 4.00
C GLY A 150 1.60 -4.81 2.71
N GLN A 151 1.90 -5.56 1.65
CA GLN A 151 2.17 -5.03 0.33
C GLN A 151 1.46 -5.89 -0.73
N ALA A 152 1.14 -5.26 -1.87
CA ALA A 152 0.57 -5.90 -3.04
C ALA A 152 1.31 -5.48 -4.31
N SER A 153 1.01 -6.13 -5.43
CA SER A 153 1.39 -5.64 -6.74
C SER A 153 0.65 -4.33 -7.03
N HIS A 154 1.36 -3.29 -7.44
CA HIS A 154 0.72 -2.03 -7.80
C HIS A 154 -0.19 -2.17 -9.03
N LEU A 155 -1.12 -1.22 -9.19
CA LEU A 155 -2.08 -1.20 -10.30
C LEU A 155 -1.65 -0.38 -11.50
N TYR A 156 -0.50 0.31 -11.42
CA TYR A 156 0.07 0.96 -12.60
C TYR A 156 0.34 -0.04 -13.73
N PRO A 157 0.18 0.37 -15.00
CA PRO A 157 0.62 -0.42 -16.14
C PRO A 157 2.10 -0.82 -16.03
N SER A 158 2.44 -2.00 -16.53
CA SER A 158 3.83 -2.47 -16.53
C SER A 158 4.74 -1.49 -17.30
N GLY A 159 5.92 -1.21 -16.73
CA GLY A 159 6.90 -0.29 -17.34
C GLY A 159 6.60 1.20 -17.12
N THR A 160 5.59 1.54 -16.32
CA THR A 160 5.33 2.93 -15.92
C THR A 160 6.54 3.50 -15.18
N LYS A 161 7.22 4.46 -15.79
CA LYS A 161 8.42 5.11 -15.23
C LYS A 161 8.06 6.07 -14.10
N PRO A 162 8.93 6.25 -13.08
CA PRO A 162 8.74 7.26 -12.04
C PRO A 162 8.70 8.67 -12.63
N ILE A 163 8.10 9.60 -11.88
CA ILE A 163 8.19 11.02 -12.19
C ILE A 163 9.59 11.48 -11.80
N VAL A 164 10.37 11.85 -12.81
CA VAL A 164 11.68 12.45 -12.61
C VAL A 164 11.46 13.97 -12.63
N SER A 165 11.73 14.64 -11.51
CA SER A 165 11.79 16.11 -11.52
C SER A 165 12.80 16.54 -12.59
N GLY A 166 12.48 17.58 -13.37
CA GLY A 166 13.35 18.07 -14.46
C GLY A 166 14.79 18.34 -14.03
N LEU A 167 15.02 18.65 -12.75
CA LEU A 167 16.36 18.81 -12.16
C LEU A 167 17.17 17.49 -12.15
N VAL A 168 16.53 16.40 -11.71
CA VAL A 168 17.15 15.07 -11.62
C VAL A 168 17.38 14.49 -13.02
N ALA A 169 16.47 14.77 -13.96
CA ALA A 169 16.65 14.38 -15.36
C ALA A 169 17.84 15.11 -16.01
N LEU A 170 17.99 16.42 -15.76
CA LEU A 170 19.12 17.22 -16.21
C LEU A 170 20.45 16.77 -15.59
N GLU A 171 20.46 16.38 -14.31
CA GLU A 171 21.64 15.82 -13.65
C GLU A 171 22.02 14.45 -14.24
N ALA A 172 21.06 13.56 -14.46
CA ALA A 172 21.30 12.26 -15.09
C ALA A 172 21.77 12.39 -16.55
N GLU A 173 21.24 13.36 -17.32
CA GLU A 173 21.71 13.67 -18.67
C GLU A 173 23.14 14.25 -18.66
N ARG A 174 23.46 15.14 -17.71
CA ARG A 174 24.82 15.65 -17.52
C ARG A 174 25.81 14.56 -17.15
N GLU A 175 25.40 13.63 -16.30
CA GLU A 175 26.25 12.51 -15.85
C GLU A 175 26.49 11.51 -16.99
N ARG A 176 25.45 11.20 -17.80
CA ARG A 176 25.60 10.42 -19.04
C ARG A 176 26.50 11.11 -20.07
N ALA A 177 26.31 12.41 -20.30
CA ALA A 177 27.16 13.18 -21.22
C ALA A 177 28.61 13.28 -20.72
N SER A 178 28.84 13.29 -19.41
CA SER A 178 30.18 13.24 -18.82
C SER A 178 30.86 11.89 -19.04
N LEU A 179 30.12 10.79 -19.01
CA LEU A 179 30.67 9.44 -19.25
C LEU A 179 30.98 9.22 -20.74
N ASP A 180 30.14 9.70 -21.65
CA ASP A 180 30.38 9.63 -23.09
C ASP A 180 31.49 10.61 -23.54
N GLY A 181 31.72 11.71 -22.79
CA GLY A 181 32.79 12.68 -23.05
C GLY A 181 34.18 12.24 -22.59
N LEU A 182 34.29 11.20 -21.74
CA LEU A 182 35.55 10.59 -21.32
C LEU A 182 35.96 9.49 -22.28
N GLY A 183 36.18 9.86 -23.56
CA GLY A 183 36.68 8.97 -24.61
C GLY A 183 37.91 8.16 -24.17
N LEU A 184 37.67 7.02 -23.52
CA LEU A 184 38.63 5.94 -23.35
C LEU A 184 38.75 5.29 -24.71
N GLU A 185 39.54 5.93 -25.57
CA GLU A 185 40.21 5.25 -26.66
C GLU A 185 40.91 4.05 -26.02
N LEU A 186 40.33 2.86 -26.20
CA LEU A 186 41.05 1.61 -26.06
C LEU A 186 42.18 1.67 -27.08
N HIS A 187 43.33 2.18 -26.65
CA HIS A 187 44.57 2.04 -27.40
C HIS A 187 44.83 0.55 -27.55
N SER A 188 44.52 0.07 -28.76
CA SER A 188 44.99 -1.20 -29.27
C SER A 188 46.51 -1.16 -29.32
N ASP A 189 47.19 -1.76 -28.34
CA ASP A 189 48.58 -2.15 -28.53
C ASP A 189 48.61 -3.59 -29.03
N ALA A 190 48.43 -3.70 -30.35
CA ALA A 190 48.92 -4.85 -31.09
C ALA A 190 50.32 -4.48 -31.56
N THR A 191 51.33 -5.12 -30.98
CA THR A 191 52.67 -5.16 -31.57
C THR A 191 53.05 -6.62 -31.85
N PRO A 192 53.47 -6.96 -33.08
CA PRO A 192 53.86 -8.31 -33.46
C PRO A 192 55.35 -8.55 -33.22
N GLU A 193 55.71 -9.77 -32.81
CA GLU A 193 56.93 -10.47 -33.19
C GLU A 193 56.63 -11.96 -33.45
#